data_AF-A0A7C3KUJ6-F1
#
_entry.id   AF-A0A7C3KUJ6-F1
#
_cell.length_a   1.000
_cell.length_b   1.000
_cell.length_c   1.000
_cell.angle_alpha   90.00
_cell.angle_beta   90.00
_cell.angle_gamma   90.00
#
_symmetry.space_group_name_H-M   'P 1'
#
loop_
_entity.id
_entity.type
_entity.pdbx_description
1 polymer ?
#
loop_
_entity_poly.entity_id
_entity_poly.type
_entity_poly.pdbx_seq_one_letter_code
_entity_poly.pdbx_strand_id
1 'polypeptide(L)'
;MMESKTLISVALLVLRIVLGVIMTAHGMQKVGLIGDSSIQQTLDWFAGMGIPAWAGYCNIAAELLGGIGIAVGLLGRFAAMGIAASMLVAIWVVHLPNGLFAPDGFELPLALAGMAIALILTGMGPYSIDALIAKKMDAATGTGGGA
;
A
#
# COMPACT_ATOMS: atom_id res chain seq x y z
N MET A 1 1.48 -3.15 -32.29
CA MET A 1 1.42 -4.00 -31.08
C MET A 1 2.34 -3.37 -30.04
N MET A 2 1.88 -3.15 -28.81
CA MET A 2 2.78 -2.73 -27.73
C MET A 2 3.75 -3.88 -27.40
N GLU A 3 5.02 -3.55 -27.10
CA GLU A 3 5.99 -4.53 -26.62
C GLU A 3 5.60 -5.08 -25.24
N SER A 4 5.90 -6.36 -24.98
CA SER A 4 5.58 -7.05 -23.71
C SER A 4 6.10 -6.31 -22.47
N LYS A 5 7.29 -5.71 -22.55
CA LYS A 5 7.89 -4.93 -21.45
C LYS A 5 7.09 -3.68 -21.11
N THR A 6 6.57 -2.99 -22.12
CA THR A 6 5.73 -1.80 -21.95
C THR A 6 4.40 -2.17 -21.30
N LEU A 7 3.79 -3.28 -21.72
CA LEU A 7 2.56 -3.79 -21.12
C LEU A 7 2.72 -4.11 -19.63
N ILE A 8 3.80 -4.80 -19.25
CA ILE A 8 4.10 -5.10 -17.84
C ILE A 8 4.28 -3.80 -17.04
N SER A 9 4.99 -2.83 -17.61
CA SER A 9 5.24 -1.53 -16.95
C SER A 9 3.96 -0.75 -16.69
N VAL A 10 3.03 -0.76 -17.66
CA VAL A 10 1.71 -0.15 -17.51
C VAL A 10 0.85 -0.93 -16.53
N ALA A 11 0.89 -2.27 -16.54
CA ALA A 11 0.16 -3.10 -15.58
C ALA A 11 0.60 -2.81 -14.13
N LEU A 12 1.91 -2.68 -13.88
CA LEU A 12 2.43 -2.29 -12.56
C LEU A 12 2.04 -0.87 -12.17
N LEU A 13 1.95 0.06 -13.13
CA LEU A 13 1.45 1.40 -12.86
C LEU A 13 -0.03 1.36 -12.44
N VAL A 14 -0.88 0.66 -13.17
CA VAL A 14 -2.30 0.50 -12.83
C VAL A 14 -2.46 -0.13 -11.45
N LEU A 15 -1.72 -1.22 -11.18
CA LEU A 15 -1.73 -1.90 -9.88
C LEU A 15 -1.38 -0.94 -8.73
N ARG A 16 -0.35 -0.11 -8.90
CA ARG A 16 0.07 0.89 -7.90
C ARG A 16 -0.98 1.97 -7.70
N ILE A 17 -1.54 2.52 -8.77
CA ILE A 17 -2.53 3.60 -8.66
C ILE A 17 -3.79 3.09 -7.97
N VAL A 18 -4.30 1.91 -8.34
CA VAL A 18 -5.50 1.35 -7.72
C VAL A 18 -5.26 1.05 -6.24
N LEU A 19 -4.20 0.31 -5.90
CA LEU A 19 -3.88 0.01 -4.50
C LEU A 19 -3.64 1.31 -3.70
N GLY A 20 -2.82 2.21 -4.25
CA GLY A 20 -2.45 3.45 -3.60
C GLY A 20 -3.64 4.35 -3.32
N VAL A 21 -4.56 4.52 -4.27
CA VAL A 21 -5.78 5.31 -4.09
C VAL A 21 -6.68 4.70 -3.01
N ILE A 22 -6.93 3.39 -3.05
CA ILE A 22 -7.79 2.71 -2.06
C ILE A 22 -7.19 2.85 -0.65
N MET A 23 -5.90 2.57 -0.49
CA MET A 23 -5.24 2.65 0.82
C MET A 23 -5.17 4.09 1.33
N THR A 24 -4.90 5.05 0.44
CA THR A 24 -4.93 6.49 0.80
C THR A 24 -6.32 6.90 1.25
N ALA A 25 -7.38 6.44 0.58
CA ALA A 25 -8.75 6.73 1.00
C ALA A 25 -9.07 6.17 2.39
N HIS A 26 -8.70 4.91 2.68
CA HIS A 26 -8.84 4.34 4.02
C HIS A 26 -8.04 5.12 5.08
N GLY A 27 -6.81 5.52 4.75
CA GLY A 27 -6.00 6.38 5.60
C GLY A 27 -6.64 7.75 5.85
N MET A 28 -7.18 8.39 4.81
CA MET A 28 -7.89 9.67 4.88
C MET A 28 -9.15 9.59 5.75
N GLN A 29 -9.87 8.46 5.69
CA GLN A 29 -10.97 8.19 6.62
C GLN A 29 -10.49 8.17 8.07
N LYS A 30 -9.40 7.44 8.34
CA LYS A 30 -8.85 7.31 9.70
C LYS A 30 -8.27 8.61 10.26
N VAL A 31 -7.85 9.55 9.43
CA VAL A 31 -7.45 10.89 9.90
C VAL A 31 -8.58 11.91 9.93
N GLY A 32 -9.81 11.51 9.55
CA GLY A 32 -10.99 12.38 9.57
C GLY A 32 -11.03 13.41 8.44
N LEU A 33 -10.31 13.17 7.33
CA LEU A 33 -10.38 14.04 6.15
C LEU A 33 -11.59 13.73 5.27
N ILE A 34 -12.07 12.49 5.27
CA ILE A 34 -13.27 12.05 4.54
C ILE A 34 -14.09 11.07 5.39
N GLY A 35 -15.40 11.02 5.19
CA GLY A 35 -16.31 10.18 5.98
C GLY A 35 -16.36 10.57 7.46
N ASP A 36 -16.86 9.65 8.29
CA ASP A 36 -17.23 9.93 9.69
C ASP A 36 -16.26 9.33 10.72
N SER A 37 -15.09 8.86 10.27
CA SER A 37 -14.08 8.27 11.16
C SER A 37 -13.07 9.30 11.67
N SER A 38 -12.26 8.93 12.66
CA SER A 38 -11.24 9.79 13.24
C SER A 38 -10.06 8.99 13.80
N ILE A 39 -8.97 9.70 14.09
CA ILE A 39 -7.78 9.10 14.70
C ILE A 39 -8.18 8.47 16.03
N GLN A 40 -8.94 9.21 16.84
CA GLN A 40 -9.39 8.72 18.15
C GLN A 40 -10.22 7.45 18.04
N GLN A 41 -11.15 7.37 17.08
CA GLN A 41 -11.93 6.15 16.86
C GLN A 41 -11.05 4.94 16.55
N THR A 42 -10.00 5.12 15.73
CA THR A 42 -9.04 4.04 15.43
C THR A 42 -8.27 3.63 16.68
N LEU A 43 -7.83 4.59 17.50
CA LEU A 43 -7.09 4.30 18.74
C LEU A 43 -7.98 3.59 19.77
N ASP A 44 -9.23 4.01 19.91
CA ASP A 44 -10.20 3.39 20.82
C ASP A 44 -10.51 1.95 20.39
N TRP A 45 -10.61 1.71 19.09
CA TRP A 45 -10.79 0.37 18.54
C TRP A 45 -9.59 -0.54 18.85
N PHE A 46 -8.37 -0.03 18.66
CA PHE A 46 -7.14 -0.76 19.04
C PHE A 46 -7.07 -1.02 20.55
N ALA A 47 -7.42 -0.03 21.37
CA ALA A 47 -7.47 -0.17 22.82
C ALA A 47 -8.49 -1.23 23.26
N GLY A 48 -9.66 -1.30 22.60
CA GLY A 48 -10.66 -2.34 22.84
C GLY A 48 -10.18 -3.76 22.57
N MET A 49 -9.14 -3.93 21.73
CA MET A 49 -8.48 -5.21 21.47
C MET A 49 -7.25 -5.46 22.35
N GLY A 50 -6.95 -4.55 23.29
CA GLY A 50 -5.73 -4.61 24.12
C GLY A 50 -4.45 -4.27 23.35
N ILE A 51 -4.57 -3.69 22.15
CA ILE A 51 -3.42 -3.29 21.33
C ILE A 51 -3.02 -1.85 21.71
N PRO A 52 -1.74 -1.58 21.93
CA PRO A 52 -1.29 -0.24 22.34
C PRO A 52 -1.50 0.80 21.24
N ALA A 53 -1.77 2.05 21.67
CA ALA A 53 -2.10 3.17 20.78
C ALA A 53 -1.04 3.45 19.69
N TRP A 54 0.25 3.21 19.98
CA TRP A 54 1.31 3.39 18.98
C TRP A 54 1.10 2.50 17.75
N ALA A 55 0.55 1.30 17.89
CA ALA A 55 0.25 0.42 16.77
C ALA A 55 -0.90 0.95 15.92
N GLY A 56 -1.88 1.62 16.54
CA GLY A 56 -2.95 2.34 15.84
C GLY A 56 -2.40 3.47 14.97
N TYR A 57 -1.49 4.29 15.51
CA TYR A 57 -0.80 5.31 14.72
C TYR A 57 0.04 4.72 13.58
N CYS A 58 0.76 3.62 13.83
CA CYS A 58 1.49 2.92 12.79
C CYS A 58 0.55 2.41 11.68
N ASN A 59 -0.62 1.90 12.03
CA ASN A 59 -1.61 1.43 11.06
C ASN A 59 -2.15 2.59 10.21
N ILE A 60 -2.51 3.71 10.83
CA ILE A 60 -2.95 4.93 10.11
C ILE A 60 -1.87 5.42 9.15
N ALA A 61 -0.62 5.48 9.61
CA ALA A 61 0.51 5.91 8.79
C ALA A 61 0.77 4.93 7.63
N ALA A 62 0.67 3.63 7.87
CA ALA A 62 0.85 2.60 6.84
C ALA A 62 -0.20 2.72 5.72
N GLU A 63 -1.45 2.99 6.07
CA GLU A 63 -2.52 3.13 5.08
C GLU A 63 -2.42 4.45 4.32
N LEU A 64 -2.26 5.56 5.03
CA LEU A 64 -2.22 6.89 4.42
C LEU A 64 -0.91 7.14 3.67
N LEU A 65 0.22 7.11 4.39
CA LEU A 65 1.52 7.41 3.80
C LEU A 65 1.99 6.28 2.90
N GLY A 66 1.69 5.02 3.26
CA GLY A 66 1.99 3.89 2.39
C GLY A 66 1.16 3.91 1.11
N GLY A 67 -0.13 4.27 1.18
CA GLY A 67 -0.97 4.44 -0.01
C GLY A 67 -0.41 5.48 -0.98
N ILE A 68 -0.05 6.66 -0.45
CA ILE A 68 0.59 7.74 -1.24
C ILE A 68 1.92 7.27 -1.81
N GLY A 69 2.77 6.66 -0.98
CA GLY A 69 4.09 6.15 -1.37
C GLY A 69 4.02 5.12 -2.49
N ILE A 70 3.06 4.19 -2.45
CA ILE A 70 2.82 3.24 -3.54
C ILE A 70 2.34 3.96 -4.81
N ALA A 71 1.37 4.87 -4.69
CA ALA A 71 0.80 5.57 -5.85
C ALA A 71 1.87 6.32 -6.65
N VAL A 72 2.75 7.05 -5.95
CA VAL A 72 3.87 7.78 -6.59
C VAL A 72 5.07 6.87 -6.89
N GLY A 73 5.14 5.71 -6.26
CA GLY A 73 6.27 4.77 -6.36
C GLY A 73 7.55 5.30 -5.71
N LEU A 74 7.44 5.86 -4.51
CA LEU A 74 8.56 6.30 -3.67
C LEU A 74 8.65 5.41 -2.43
N LEU A 75 9.84 4.84 -2.17
CA LEU A 75 10.04 3.85 -1.11
C LEU A 75 9.01 2.71 -1.20
N GLY A 76 8.61 2.36 -2.42
CA GLY A 76 7.35 1.67 -2.63
C GLY A 76 7.32 0.25 -2.07
N ARG A 77 8.47 -0.42 -2.00
CA ARG A 77 8.58 -1.75 -1.36
C ARG A 77 8.31 -1.70 0.13
N PHE A 78 8.82 -0.67 0.82
CA PHE A 78 8.57 -0.48 2.25
C PHE A 78 7.11 -0.11 2.51
N ALA A 79 6.56 0.78 1.69
CA ALA A 79 5.14 1.12 1.73
C ALA A 79 4.24 -0.11 1.51
N ALA A 80 4.56 -0.96 0.53
CA ALA A 80 3.84 -2.20 0.25
C ALA A 80 3.95 -3.23 1.38
N MET A 81 5.11 -3.36 2.04
CA MET A 81 5.25 -4.20 3.23
C MET A 81 4.34 -3.72 4.38
N GLY A 82 4.28 -2.40 4.61
CA GLY A 82 3.40 -1.82 5.63
C GLY A 82 1.91 -2.10 5.34
N ILE A 83 1.48 -1.89 4.09
CA ILE A 83 0.11 -2.19 3.66
C ILE A 83 -0.20 -3.68 3.76
N ALA A 84 0.69 -4.56 3.30
CA ALA A 84 0.50 -6.00 3.40
C ALA A 84 0.34 -6.46 4.86
N ALA A 85 1.20 -5.97 5.76
CA ALA A 85 1.10 -6.26 7.18
C ALA A 85 -0.23 -5.77 7.78
N SER A 86 -0.62 -4.52 7.47
CA SER A 86 -1.90 -3.95 7.91
C SER A 86 -3.10 -4.79 7.46
N MET A 87 -3.15 -5.18 6.19
CA MET A 87 -4.24 -6.00 5.65
C MET A 87 -4.26 -7.40 6.25
N LEU A 88 -3.10 -8.04 6.46
CA LEU A 88 -3.05 -9.36 7.10
C LEU A 88 -3.53 -9.33 8.56
N VAL A 89 -3.17 -8.27 9.31
CA VAL A 89 -3.69 -8.06 10.67
C VAL A 89 -5.19 -7.81 10.64
N ALA A 90 -5.70 -6.98 9.72
CA ALA A 90 -7.13 -6.72 9.57
C ALA A 90 -7.91 -8.01 9.25
N ILE A 91 -7.38 -8.87 8.35
CA ILE A 91 -7.98 -10.18 8.07
C ILE A 91 -8.04 -10.99 9.36
N TRP A 92 -6.91 -11.21 10.02
CA TRP A 92 -6.82 -12.09 11.17
C TRP A 92 -7.69 -11.66 12.35
N VAL A 93 -7.71 -10.36 12.63
CA VAL A 93 -8.33 -9.82 13.84
C VAL A 93 -9.81 -9.46 13.63
N VAL A 94 -10.20 -9.03 12.44
CA VAL A 94 -11.52 -8.43 12.19
C VAL A 94 -12.38 -9.32 11.31
N HIS A 95 -11.86 -9.75 10.17
CA HIS A 95 -12.67 -10.28 9.08
C HIS A 95 -12.70 -11.81 9.01
N LEU A 96 -11.67 -12.49 9.52
CA LEU A 96 -11.56 -13.95 9.47
C LEU A 96 -12.78 -14.67 10.08
N PRO A 97 -13.35 -14.22 11.22
CA PRO A 97 -14.56 -14.82 11.78
C PRO A 97 -15.82 -14.63 10.92
N ASN A 98 -15.85 -13.61 10.06
CA ASN A 98 -17.03 -13.24 9.27
C ASN A 98 -17.09 -13.99 7.91
N GLY A 99 -16.10 -14.81 7.59
CA GLY A 99 -16.01 -15.52 6.32
C GLY A 99 -15.51 -14.64 5.17
N LEU A 100 -15.71 -15.10 3.93
CA LEU A 100 -15.09 -14.49 2.76
C LEU A 100 -15.81 -13.20 2.29
N PHE A 101 -17.13 -13.22 2.26
CA PHE A 101 -17.92 -12.26 1.48
C PHE A 101 -18.32 -11.01 2.26
N ALA A 102 -18.44 -9.90 1.54
CA ALA A 102 -18.98 -8.63 2.03
C ALA A 102 -20.36 -8.77 2.72
N PRO A 103 -20.72 -7.83 3.62
CA PRO A 103 -19.99 -6.60 3.95
C PRO A 103 -18.83 -6.79 4.93
N ASP A 104 -18.83 -7.85 5.73
CA ASP A 104 -17.90 -8.00 6.86
C ASP A 104 -16.77 -9.01 6.60
N GLY A 105 -16.77 -9.69 5.45
CA GLY A 105 -15.78 -10.71 5.11
C GLY A 105 -14.41 -10.19 4.68
N PHE A 106 -13.47 -11.12 4.50
CA PHE A 106 -12.07 -10.79 4.24
C PHE A 106 -11.65 -10.69 2.76
N GLU A 107 -12.58 -10.77 1.80
CA GLU A 107 -12.26 -10.74 0.36
C GLU A 107 -11.51 -9.48 -0.08
N LEU A 108 -11.93 -8.30 0.38
CA LEU A 108 -11.30 -7.03 0.06
C LEU A 108 -9.90 -6.90 0.66
N PRO A 109 -9.69 -7.06 1.98
CA PRO A 109 -8.34 -6.96 2.54
C PRO A 109 -7.42 -8.07 2.00
N LEU A 110 -7.94 -9.25 1.65
CA LEU A 110 -7.16 -10.29 0.98
C LEU A 110 -6.69 -9.85 -0.42
N ALA A 111 -7.58 -9.24 -1.21
CA ALA A 111 -7.22 -8.72 -2.53
C ALA A 111 -6.14 -7.62 -2.41
N LEU A 112 -6.31 -6.68 -1.48
CA LEU A 112 -5.35 -5.58 -1.26
C LEU A 112 -3.99 -6.11 -0.75
N ALA A 113 -3.99 -7.11 0.14
CA ALA A 113 -2.77 -7.79 0.57
C ALA A 113 -2.07 -8.47 -0.62
N GLY A 114 -2.81 -9.18 -1.47
CA GLY A 114 -2.28 -9.82 -2.67
C GLY A 114 -1.65 -8.82 -3.64
N MET A 115 -2.29 -7.67 -3.87
CA MET A 115 -1.74 -6.58 -4.68
C MET A 115 -0.45 -6.01 -4.08
N ALA A 116 -0.43 -5.79 -2.76
CA ALA A 116 0.76 -5.30 -2.06
C ALA A 116 1.91 -6.31 -2.16
N ILE A 117 1.66 -7.60 -1.95
CA ILE A 117 2.65 -8.67 -2.09
C ILE A 117 3.19 -8.74 -3.52
N ALA A 118 2.33 -8.63 -4.53
CA ALA A 118 2.76 -8.58 -5.92
C ALA A 118 3.75 -7.43 -6.17
N LEU A 119 3.50 -6.25 -5.61
CA LEU A 119 4.40 -5.08 -5.69
C LEU A 119 5.70 -5.25 -4.90
N ILE A 120 5.68 -5.96 -3.76
CA ILE A 120 6.90 -6.31 -3.02
C ILE A 120 7.82 -7.14 -3.92
N LEU A 121 7.26 -8.18 -4.55
CA LEU A 121 8.00 -9.14 -5.37
C LEU A 121 8.49 -8.51 -6.68
N THR A 122 7.60 -7.83 -7.40
CA THR A 122 7.89 -7.28 -8.74
C THR A 122 8.60 -5.92 -8.71
N GLY A 123 8.52 -5.20 -7.59
CA GLY A 123 8.97 -3.81 -7.48
C GLY A 123 7.97 -2.80 -8.04
N MET A 124 8.38 -1.52 -8.11
CA MET A 124 7.49 -0.42 -8.49
C MET A 124 7.43 -0.14 -10.00
N GLY A 125 8.20 -0.86 -10.82
CA GLY A 125 8.27 -0.62 -12.26
C GLY A 125 8.93 0.72 -12.65
N PRO A 126 9.09 0.97 -13.97
CA PRO A 126 9.87 2.09 -14.48
C PRO A 126 9.18 3.46 -14.34
N TYR A 127 7.85 3.50 -14.21
CA TYR A 127 7.08 4.72 -13.98
C TYR A 127 6.98 5.06 -12.49
N SER A 128 8.05 4.88 -11.73
CA SER A 128 8.11 5.14 -10.28
C SER A 128 9.15 6.22 -10.00
N ILE A 129 8.95 6.99 -8.92
CA ILE A 129 9.96 7.95 -8.46
C ILE A 129 11.26 7.21 -8.11
N ASP A 130 11.18 6.02 -7.50
CA ASP A 130 12.33 5.17 -7.22
C ASP A 130 13.18 4.91 -8.49
N ALA A 131 12.54 4.57 -9.61
CA ALA A 131 13.22 4.36 -10.89
C ALA A 131 13.83 5.66 -11.46
N LEU A 132 13.15 6.81 -11.30
CA LEU A 132 13.66 8.10 -11.74
C LEU A 132 14.90 8.53 -10.93
N ILE A 133 14.91 8.28 -9.63
CA ILE A 133 16.06 8.57 -8.74
C ILE A 133 17.24 7.68 -9.13
N ALA A 134 17.03 6.37 -9.27
CA ALA A 134 18.07 5.43 -9.67
C ALA A 134 18.73 5.84 -11.00
N LYS A 135 17.92 6.15 -12.02
CA LYS A 135 18.43 6.61 -13.33
C LYS A 135 19.28 7.89 -13.24
N LYS A 136 18.91 8.84 -12.36
CA LYS A 136 19.70 10.06 -12.13
C LYS A 136 21.03 9.77 -11.42
N MET A 137 21.05 8.84 -10.48
CA MET A 137 22.27 8.44 -9.76
C MET A 137 23.27 7.73 -10.69
N ASP A 138 22.79 6.85 -11.56
CA ASP A 138 23.62 6.16 -12.56
C ASP A 138 24.26 7.17 -13.54
N ALA A 139 23.49 8.17 -13.97
CA ALA A 139 24.00 9.24 -14.83
C ALA A 139 25.04 10.13 -14.11
N ALA A 140 24.87 10.40 -12.82
CA ALA A 140 25.76 11.25 -12.04
C ALA A 140 27.08 10.58 -11.66
N THR A 141 27.08 9.27 -11.48
CA THR A 141 28.26 8.48 -11.09
C THR A 141 29.12 8.06 -12.28
N GLY A 142 28.71 8.38 -13.51
CA GLY A 142 29.44 8.03 -14.73
C GLY A 142 29.44 6.53 -15.02
N THR A 143 28.69 5.72 -14.26
CA THR A 143 28.44 4.31 -14.54
C THR A 143 27.39 4.21 -15.63
N GLY A 144 27.66 4.78 -16.79
CA GLY A 144 26.94 4.51 -18.02
C GLY A 144 27.28 3.11 -18.53
N GLY A 145 26.83 2.07 -17.83
CA GLY A 145 26.66 0.73 -18.40
C GLY A 145 25.18 0.62 -18.77
N GLY A 146 24.77 0.52 -20.02
CA GLY A 146 25.31 -0.42 -21.00
C GLY A 146 24.59 -1.76 -20.89
N ALA A 147 23.26 -1.75 -21.04
CA ALA A 147 22.40 -2.85 -21.52
C ALA A 147 20.92 -2.43 -21.45
#